data_AF-A0A1Z4LX49-F1
#
_entry.id   AF-A0A1Z4LX49-F1
#
_cell.length_a   1.000
_cell.length_b   1.000
_cell.length_c   1.000
_cell.angle_alpha   90.00
_cell.angle_beta   90.00
_cell.angle_gamma   90.00
#
_symmetry.space_group_name_H-M   'P 1'
#
loop_
_entity.id
_entity.type
_entity.pdbx_description
1 polymer ?
#
loop_
_entity_poly.entity_id
_entity_poly.type
_entity_poly.pdbx_seq_one_letter_code
_entity_poly.pdbx_strand_id
1 'polypeptide(L)'
;MINNAEKYNFDTTKIVTTGFSAGGHLSLTTGMIPQTAGFDKQCSSNNLENKKVEVAAIVNWSGITDVEDLIAGDDKRNYAVEWLGNNITDAEIELAKKVSPINYVRSNLPPI
;
A
#
# COMPACT_ATOMS: atom_id res chain seq x y z
N MET A 1 5.37 3.24 -17.08
CA MET A 1 6.66 3.86 -16.69
C MET A 1 7.83 2.90 -16.90
N ILE A 2 7.90 1.78 -16.19
CA ILE A 2 9.03 0.82 -16.22
C ILE A 2 9.35 0.28 -17.62
N ASN A 3 8.34 0.05 -18.47
CA ASN A 3 8.55 -0.39 -19.86
C ASN A 3 9.29 0.63 -20.74
N ASN A 4 9.48 1.87 -20.29
CA ASN A 4 10.25 2.89 -21.00
C ASN A 4 11.55 3.25 -20.26
N ALA A 5 11.99 2.42 -19.30
CA ALA A 5 13.17 2.70 -18.48
C ALA A 5 14.42 2.98 -19.31
N GLU A 6 14.70 2.15 -20.32
CA GLU A 6 15.83 2.33 -21.24
C GLU A 6 15.73 3.65 -22.02
N LYS A 7 14.53 3.97 -22.54
CA LYS A 7 14.28 5.20 -23.31
C LYS A 7 14.56 6.46 -22.50
N TYR A 8 14.27 6.42 -21.20
CA TYR A 8 14.40 7.58 -20.31
C TYR A 8 15.61 7.48 -19.37
N ASN A 9 16.50 6.50 -19.56
CA ASN A 9 17.66 6.24 -18.71
C ASN A 9 17.29 6.18 -17.20
N PHE A 10 16.21 5.46 -16.89
CA PHE A 10 15.67 5.31 -15.55
C PHE A 10 16.09 3.97 -14.94
N ASP A 11 16.69 3.98 -13.75
CA ASP A 11 17.13 2.77 -13.04
C ASP A 11 15.96 2.15 -12.26
N THR A 12 15.47 1.01 -12.73
CA THR A 12 14.33 0.31 -12.11
C THR A 12 14.67 -0.32 -10.76
N THR A 13 15.94 -0.38 -10.37
CA THR A 13 16.37 -0.89 -9.06
C THR A 13 16.37 0.18 -7.97
N LYS A 14 16.10 1.46 -8.33
CA LYS A 14 16.15 2.61 -7.42
C LYS A 14 14.81 3.32 -7.30
N ILE A 15 13.72 2.57 -7.36
CA ILE A 15 12.36 3.11 -7.24
C ILE A 15 12.05 3.37 -5.77
N VAL A 16 11.72 4.61 -5.42
CA VAL A 16 11.30 5.00 -4.06
C VAL A 16 9.86 5.47 -4.09
N THR A 17 9.04 5.00 -3.16
CA THR A 17 7.65 5.46 -2.98
C THR A 17 7.56 6.41 -1.79
N THR A 18 6.92 7.56 -1.98
CA THR A 18 6.76 8.56 -0.93
C THR A 18 5.38 9.20 -1.02
N GLY A 19 4.81 9.58 0.12
CA GLY A 19 3.56 10.31 0.14
C GLY A 19 3.16 10.78 1.54
N PHE A 20 2.22 11.73 1.57
CA PHE A 20 1.67 12.31 2.79
C PHE A 20 0.24 11.86 3.04
N SER A 21 -0.12 11.59 4.30
CA SER A 21 -1.47 11.19 4.71
C SER A 21 -1.94 9.94 3.93
N ALA A 22 -3.05 10.00 3.18
CA ALA A 22 -3.49 8.91 2.32
C ALA A 22 -2.41 8.44 1.32
N GLY A 23 -1.56 9.35 0.85
CA GLY A 23 -0.41 9.00 0.01
C GLY A 23 0.71 8.27 0.75
N GLY A 24 0.86 8.52 2.06
CA GLY A 24 1.78 7.77 2.92
C GLY A 24 1.29 6.34 3.13
N HIS A 25 -0.02 6.18 3.38
CA HIS A 25 -0.66 4.87 3.41
C HIS A 25 -0.48 4.13 2.08
N LEU A 26 -0.71 4.78 0.94
CA LEU A 26 -0.48 4.19 -0.39
C LEU A 26 0.99 3.77 -0.59
N SER A 27 1.94 4.58 -0.12
CA SER A 27 3.37 4.25 -0.22
C SER A 27 3.72 3.00 0.59
N LEU A 28 3.19 2.91 1.81
CA LEU A 28 3.34 1.73 2.67
C LEU A 28 2.70 0.48 2.03
N THR A 29 1.44 0.55 1.61
CA THR A 29 0.74 -0.62 1.06
C THR A 29 1.39 -1.11 -0.23
N THR A 30 1.86 -0.21 -1.09
CA THR A 30 2.59 -0.55 -2.33
C THR A 30 3.87 -1.34 -2.05
N GLY A 31 4.63 -0.98 -1.02
CA GLY A 31 5.91 -1.64 -0.71
C GLY A 31 5.82 -2.80 0.28
N MET A 32 4.79 -2.84 1.13
CA MET A 32 4.68 -3.82 2.22
C MET A 32 3.72 -4.97 1.92
N ILE A 33 2.58 -4.72 1.28
CA ILE A 33 1.56 -5.75 1.06
C ILE A 33 2.01 -6.70 -0.06
N PRO A 34 2.10 -8.03 0.21
CA PRO A 34 2.55 -8.98 -0.80
C PRO A 34 1.46 -9.22 -1.86
N GLN A 35 1.87 -9.62 -3.06
CA GLN A 35 0.97 -10.00 -4.16
C GLN A 35 -0.04 -11.08 -3.77
N THR A 36 0.32 -11.96 -2.84
CA THR A 36 -0.57 -13.01 -2.30
C THR A 36 -1.79 -12.45 -1.57
N ALA A 37 -1.79 -11.17 -1.17
CA ALA A 37 -2.96 -10.48 -0.62
C ALA A 37 -4.00 -10.11 -1.70
N GLY A 38 -3.61 -10.12 -2.99
CA GLY A 38 -4.53 -10.04 -4.13
C GLY A 38 -4.98 -8.64 -4.53
N PHE A 39 -4.29 -7.58 -4.09
CA PHE A 39 -4.60 -6.18 -4.42
C PHE A 39 -3.92 -5.67 -5.72
N ASP A 40 -3.18 -6.53 -6.42
CA ASP A 40 -2.37 -6.19 -7.61
C ASP A 40 -2.93 -6.75 -8.93
N LYS A 41 -4.16 -7.30 -8.90
CA LYS A 41 -4.78 -8.01 -10.04
C LYS A 41 -5.21 -7.13 -11.22
N GLN A 42 -5.11 -5.80 -11.14
CA GLN A 42 -5.61 -4.88 -12.16
C GLN A 42 -4.57 -4.44 -13.21
N CYS A 43 -3.37 -5.02 -13.23
CA CYS A 43 -2.37 -4.75 -14.26
C CYS A 43 -2.63 -5.59 -15.54
N SER A 44 -3.65 -5.24 -16.30
CA SER A 44 -4.10 -5.92 -17.54
C SER A 44 -3.15 -5.84 -18.74
N SER A 45 -1.98 -5.23 -18.60
CA SER A 45 -1.01 -5.19 -19.68
C SER A 45 -0.30 -6.55 -19.79
N ASN A 46 -0.51 -7.22 -20.93
CA ASN A 46 0.04 -8.52 -21.40
C ASN A 46 1.56 -8.78 -21.18
N ASN A 47 2.32 -7.87 -20.55
CA ASN A 47 3.76 -7.97 -20.29
C ASN A 47 4.15 -7.63 -18.82
N LEU A 48 3.19 -7.37 -17.92
CA LEU A 48 3.46 -7.02 -16.51
C LEU A 48 2.89 -8.02 -15.51
N GLU A 49 2.08 -9.00 -15.94
CA GLU A 49 1.50 -10.02 -15.05
C GLU A 49 2.55 -10.78 -14.22
N ASN A 50 3.83 -10.71 -14.60
CA ASN A 50 4.94 -11.36 -13.90
C ASN A 50 6.11 -10.43 -13.54
N LYS A 51 6.00 -9.10 -13.74
CA LYS A 51 7.07 -8.16 -13.34
C LYS A 51 6.70 -7.48 -12.02
N LYS A 52 7.05 -8.16 -10.93
CA LYS A 52 7.06 -7.54 -9.60
C LYS A 52 7.97 -6.32 -9.64
N VAL A 53 7.40 -5.16 -9.35
CA VAL A 53 8.17 -3.94 -9.16
C VAL A 53 8.59 -3.90 -7.70
N GLU A 54 9.88 -4.03 -7.45
CA GLU A 54 10.42 -3.89 -6.10
C GLU A 54 10.77 -2.42 -5.84
N VAL A 55 10.33 -1.90 -4.70
CA VAL A 55 10.70 -0.57 -4.24
C VAL A 55 11.96 -0.67 -3.38
N ALA A 56 12.91 0.22 -3.62
CA ALA A 56 14.19 0.28 -2.92
C ALA A 56 14.06 0.91 -1.52
N ALA A 57 13.09 1.81 -1.34
CA ALA A 57 12.76 2.44 -0.07
C ALA A 57 11.32 2.98 -0.09
N ILE A 58 10.76 3.17 1.10
CA ILE A 58 9.47 3.80 1.33
C ILE A 58 9.72 5.04 2.18
N VAL A 59 8.99 6.13 1.95
CA VAL A 59 8.98 7.30 2.83
C VAL A 59 7.53 7.60 3.20
N ASN A 60 7.16 7.29 4.43
CA ASN A 60 5.82 7.51 4.93
C ASN A 60 5.70 8.84 5.69
N TRP A 61 5.06 9.85 5.09
CA TRP A 61 4.78 11.10 5.79
C TRP A 61 3.38 11.06 6.44
N SER A 62 3.32 10.69 7.72
CA SER A 62 2.05 10.67 8.49
C SER A 62 0.92 9.85 7.85
N GLY A 63 1.25 8.79 7.11
CA GLY A 63 0.27 7.88 6.55
C GLY A 63 -0.27 6.89 7.57
N ILE A 64 -1.53 6.51 7.38
CA ILE A 64 -2.26 5.58 8.24
C ILE A 64 -1.60 4.19 8.16
N THR A 65 -1.33 3.58 9.30
CA THR A 65 -0.72 2.24 9.39
C THR A 65 -1.68 1.16 9.90
N ASP A 66 -2.66 1.54 10.72
CA ASP A 66 -3.66 0.66 11.30
C ASP A 66 -5.05 1.20 10.96
N VAL A 67 -5.67 0.65 9.91
CA VAL A 67 -6.98 1.09 9.45
C VAL A 67 -8.09 0.51 10.33
N GLU A 68 -7.89 -0.68 10.90
CA GLU A 68 -8.88 -1.32 11.78
C GLU A 68 -9.13 -0.45 13.02
N ASP A 69 -8.05 0.00 13.66
CA ASP A 69 -8.12 0.88 14.82
C ASP A 69 -8.81 2.22 14.49
N LEU A 70 -8.52 2.79 13.31
CA LEU A 70 -9.15 4.05 12.89
C LEU A 70 -10.64 3.93 12.54
N ILE A 71 -11.18 2.73 12.26
CA ILE A 71 -12.62 2.56 11.94
C ILE A 71 -13.45 2.04 13.12
N ALA A 72 -12.84 1.23 13.99
CA ALA A 72 -13.54 0.47 15.02
C ALA A 72 -12.81 0.39 16.37
N GLY A 73 -11.55 0.85 16.46
CA GLY A 73 -10.75 0.81 17.68
C GLY A 73 -10.77 2.11 18.48
N ASP A 74 -9.77 2.25 19.34
CA ASP A 74 -9.65 3.34 20.31
C ASP A 74 -9.27 4.66 19.63
N ASP A 75 -8.49 4.58 18.54
CA ASP A 75 -8.06 5.74 17.76
C ASP A 75 -9.01 6.07 16.60
N LYS A 76 -10.29 5.70 16.71
CA LYS A 76 -11.29 5.95 15.67
C LYS A 76 -11.27 7.38 15.12
N ARG A 77 -11.36 7.51 13.79
CA ARG A 77 -11.43 8.79 13.08
C ARG A 77 -12.53 8.78 12.03
N ASN A 78 -13.34 9.82 12.00
CA ASN A 78 -14.47 9.93 11.06
C ASN A 78 -14.02 9.83 9.59
N TYR A 79 -12.88 10.42 9.23
CA TYR A 79 -12.37 10.33 7.86
C TYR A 79 -12.08 8.89 7.42
N ALA A 80 -11.68 7.99 8.34
CA ALA A 80 -11.38 6.61 8.01
C ALA A 80 -12.67 5.80 7.85
N VAL A 81 -13.66 6.07 8.72
CA VAL A 81 -15.00 5.50 8.62
C VAL A 81 -15.68 5.90 7.30
N GLU A 82 -15.58 7.17 6.92
CA GLU A 82 -16.10 7.69 5.65
C GLU A 82 -15.37 7.08 4.46
N TRP A 83 -14.05 6.90 4.55
CA TRP A 83 -13.25 6.30 3.49
C TRP A 83 -13.69 4.85 3.18
N LEU A 84 -14.14 4.09 4.20
CA LEU A 84 -14.68 2.74 4.03
C LEU A 84 -16.21 2.71 3.85
N GLY A 85 -16.83 3.84 3.50
CA GLY A 85 -18.22 3.88 3.06
C GLY A 85 -19.26 4.02 4.18
N ASN A 86 -18.88 4.46 5.37
CA ASN A 86 -19.75 4.77 6.52
C ASN A 86 -20.54 3.60 7.14
N ASN A 87 -20.52 2.41 6.54
CA ASN A 87 -21.19 1.23 7.05
C ASN A 87 -20.15 0.19 7.47
N ILE A 88 -19.75 0.21 8.74
CA ILE A 88 -18.75 -0.72 9.26
C ILE A 88 -19.42 -2.03 9.64
N THR A 89 -19.31 -3.02 8.77
CA THR A 89 -19.67 -4.42 9.06
C THR A 89 -18.41 -5.26 9.25
N ASP A 90 -18.58 -6.55 9.56
CA ASP A 90 -17.46 -7.50 9.61
C ASP A 90 -16.66 -7.51 8.29
N ALA A 91 -17.30 -7.26 7.14
CA ALA A 91 -16.61 -7.21 5.85
C ALA A 91 -15.65 -6.01 5.77
N GLU A 92 -16.04 -4.83 6.24
CA GLU A 92 -15.19 -3.64 6.29
C GLU A 92 -14.06 -3.78 7.32
N ILE A 93 -14.32 -4.44 8.46
CA ILE A 93 -13.29 -4.77 9.45
C ILE A 93 -12.23 -5.70 8.83
N GLU A 94 -12.66 -6.76 8.15
CA GLU A 94 -11.74 -7.69 7.48
C GLU A 94 -10.99 -7.03 6.32
N LEU A 95 -11.62 -6.09 5.60
CA LEU A 95 -10.95 -5.27 4.60
C LEU A 95 -9.90 -4.37 5.26
N ALA A 96 -10.25 -3.67 6.35
CA ALA A 96 -9.36 -2.78 7.08
C ALA A 96 -8.10 -3.51 7.57
N LYS A 97 -8.24 -4.70 8.14
CA LYS A 97 -7.10 -5.56 8.50
C LYS A 97 -6.19 -5.86 7.32
N LYS A 98 -6.77 -6.23 6.18
CA LYS A 98 -6.03 -6.58 4.96
C LYS A 98 -5.29 -5.40 4.34
N VAL A 99 -5.81 -4.18 4.50
CA VAL A 99 -5.17 -2.96 3.97
C VAL A 99 -4.31 -2.24 4.99
N SER A 100 -4.26 -2.69 6.25
CA SER A 100 -3.43 -2.08 7.31
C SER A 100 -1.95 -2.48 7.17
N PRO A 101 -1.03 -1.55 6.83
CA PRO A 101 0.39 -1.87 6.70
C PRO A 101 1.03 -2.48 7.95
N ILE A 102 0.54 -2.15 9.15
CA ILE A 102 1.08 -2.67 10.42
C ILE A 102 1.02 -4.21 10.50
N ASN A 103 0.06 -4.83 9.83
CA ASN A 103 -0.11 -6.29 9.79
C ASN A 103 0.91 -7.00 8.87
N TYR A 104 1.76 -6.25 8.17
CA TYR A 104 2.74 -6.77 7.21
C TYR A 104 4.19 -6.47 7.59
N VAL A 105 4.46 -5.98 8.79
CA VAL A 105 5.81 -5.72 9.31
C VAL A 105 6.60 -7.04 9.39
N ARG A 106 7.75 -7.09 8.69
CA ARG A 106 8.62 -8.27 8.60
C ARG A 106 10.05 -7.87 8.20
N SER A 107 11.01 -8.77 8.45
CA SER A 107 12.45 -8.48 8.29
C SER A 107 12.93 -8.27 6.86
N ASN A 108 12.19 -8.73 5.85
CA ASN A 108 12.57 -8.62 4.43
C ASN A 108 11.92 -7.43 3.69
N LEU A 109 11.47 -6.41 4.44
CA LEU A 109 10.97 -5.17 3.86
C LEU A 109 12.13 -4.25 3.45
N PRO A 110 11.93 -3.38 2.44
CA PRO A 110 12.87 -2.28 2.19
C PRO A 110 12.89 -1.30 3.38
N PRO A 111 13.89 -0.42 3.48
CA PRO A 111 13.86 0.70 4.42
C PRO A 111 12.59 1.54 4.28
N ILE A 112 12.04 2.00 5.42
CA ILE A 112 10.78 2.77 5.54
C ILE A 112 11.02 4.01 6.39
#